data_AF-A0A660QAP7-F1
#
_entry.id   AF-A0A660QAP7-F1
#
_cell.length_a   1.000
_cell.length_b   1.000
_cell.length_c   1.000
_cell.angle_alpha   90.00
_cell.angle_beta   90.00
_cell.angle_gamma   90.00
#
_symmetry.space_group_name_H-M   'P 1'
#
loop_
_entity.id
_entity.type
_entity.pdbx_description
1 polymer ?
#
loop_
_entity_poly.entity_id
_entity_poly.type
_entity_poly.pdbx_seq_one_letter_code
_entity_poly.pdbx_strand_id
1 'polypeptide(L)'
;MTCFKTVTETYQQSSFRDRAVYEWAWCEKALKQPGKARARYQALLTEFPKSDLQKTAIVELAEMEFEADRHTAGARRLTDVIPKLKDPVLKERALYRLGWCQFFAGDYGKAAKAFETMMDGFPKSQFLAAAAYQAGESRLKQKESATARDHFARAVKANVKETHETALLRLGETQCLTARWEQGEQTYAAFIARYPKSKWLRRAHLGLGWARENRKRYGEAIQAYRKVLKQGIRDDTGARGQFQIGECLFAMNKYDKAIQELIKVNVNYSIPKWNSKALLEMGRALEQKGKKEHAKNHFEEVARKYPQSAAAVVAKKKLETWD
;
A
#
# COMPACT_ATOMS: atom_id res chain seq x y z
N MET A 1 23.55 3.61 35.87
CA MET A 1 22.45 2.80 36.44
C MET A 1 22.41 2.85 37.96
N THR A 2 23.55 2.67 38.65
CA THR A 2 23.63 2.62 40.12
C THR A 2 23.04 3.85 40.80
N CYS A 3 23.33 5.06 40.30
CA CYS A 3 22.80 6.30 40.89
C CYS A 3 21.27 6.41 40.84
N PHE A 4 20.63 6.05 39.72
CA PHE A 4 19.16 6.12 39.61
C PHE A 4 18.48 5.07 40.48
N LYS A 5 19.01 3.85 40.50
CA LYS A 5 18.55 2.78 41.39
C LYS A 5 18.62 3.21 42.86
N THR A 6 19.74 3.78 43.30
CA THR A 6 19.93 4.29 44.66
C THR A 6 18.98 5.43 44.99
N VAL A 7 18.75 6.39 44.07
CA VAL A 7 17.77 7.47 44.28
C VAL A 7 16.35 6.93 44.41
N THR A 8 15.98 5.92 43.62
CA THR A 8 14.63 5.33 43.65
C THR A 8 14.38 4.44 44.86
N GLU A 9 15.39 3.70 45.33
CA GLU A 9 15.25 2.69 46.40
C GLU A 9 15.60 3.24 47.79
N THR A 10 16.59 4.14 47.89
CA THR A 10 17.12 4.62 49.18
C THR A 10 16.47 5.93 49.64
N TYR A 11 16.10 6.83 48.73
CA TYR A 11 15.60 8.17 49.08
C TYR A 11 14.09 8.31 48.83
N GLN A 12 13.27 7.56 49.57
CA GLN A 12 11.83 7.40 49.31
C GLN A 12 11.00 8.70 49.32
N GLN A 13 11.45 9.74 50.04
CA GLN A 13 10.79 11.05 50.12
C GLN A 13 11.31 12.09 49.10
N SER A 14 12.28 11.73 48.25
CA SER A 14 12.84 12.66 47.28
C SER A 14 11.82 13.05 46.20
N SER A 15 11.72 14.35 45.92
CA SER A 15 10.90 14.89 44.83
C SER A 15 11.42 14.52 43.43
N PHE A 16 12.62 13.93 43.34
CA PHE A 16 13.23 13.53 42.07
C PHE A 16 13.01 12.06 41.70
N ARG A 17 12.27 11.29 42.51
CA ARG A 17 12.12 9.84 42.30
C ARG A 17 11.43 9.51 40.98
N ASP A 18 10.39 10.25 40.60
CA ASP A 18 9.67 10.04 39.34
C ASP A 18 10.60 10.24 38.13
N ARG A 19 11.41 11.30 38.15
CA ARG A 19 12.43 11.57 37.15
C ARG A 19 13.52 10.49 37.15
N ALA A 20 13.98 10.05 38.33
CA ALA A 20 14.96 8.97 38.42
C ALA A 20 14.44 7.66 37.80
N VAL A 21 13.17 7.28 38.02
CA VAL A 21 12.54 6.11 37.37
C VAL A 21 12.45 6.30 35.86
N TYR A 22 12.06 7.49 35.40
CA TYR A 22 11.97 7.82 33.97
C TYR A 22 13.32 7.70 33.26
N GLU A 23 14.36 8.33 33.80
CA GLU A 23 15.71 8.32 33.23
C GLU A 23 16.33 6.91 33.30
N TRP A 24 16.00 6.13 34.34
CA TRP A 24 16.40 4.73 34.42
C TRP A 24 15.76 3.90 33.31
N ALA A 25 14.46 4.07 33.04
CA ALA A 25 13.79 3.39 31.92
C ALA A 25 14.46 3.73 30.58
N TRP A 26 14.83 5.00 30.37
CA TRP A 26 15.62 5.43 29.21
C TRP A 26 16.98 4.73 29.12
N CYS A 27 17.73 4.65 30.22
CA CYS A 27 19.01 3.95 30.26
C CYS A 27 18.85 2.46 29.91
N GLU A 28 17.83 1.79 30.45
CA GLU A 28 17.55 0.39 30.16
C GLU A 28 17.17 0.17 28.68
N LYS A 29 16.44 1.10 28.08
CA LYS A 29 16.14 1.11 26.63
C LYS A 29 17.42 1.23 25.82
N ALA A 30 18.29 2.18 26.17
CA ALA A 30 19.59 2.38 25.50
C ALA A 30 20.52 1.15 25.64
N LEU A 31 20.44 0.44 26.75
CA LEU A 31 21.18 -0.81 27.00
C LEU A 31 20.55 -2.04 26.35
N LYS A 32 19.56 -1.87 25.46
CA LYS A 32 18.84 -2.96 24.78
C LYS A 32 18.18 -3.95 25.75
N GLN A 33 17.66 -3.44 26.88
CA GLN A 33 16.90 -4.21 27.87
C GLN A 33 15.41 -3.78 27.86
N PRO A 34 14.68 -3.99 26.74
CA PRO A 34 13.35 -3.40 26.54
C PRO A 34 12.31 -3.93 27.53
N GLY A 35 12.44 -5.18 28.01
CA GLY A 35 11.55 -5.74 29.02
C GLY A 35 11.65 -5.01 30.36
N LYS A 36 12.88 -4.68 30.79
CA LYS A 36 13.09 -3.91 32.02
C LYS A 36 12.60 -2.49 31.83
N ALA A 37 13.05 -1.79 30.78
CA ALA A 37 12.61 -0.42 30.51
C ALA A 37 11.09 -0.27 30.49
N ARG A 38 10.37 -1.22 29.89
CA ARG A 38 8.90 -1.26 29.89
C ARG A 38 8.34 -1.35 31.31
N ALA A 39 8.88 -2.25 32.13
CA ALA A 39 8.48 -2.38 33.52
C ALA A 39 8.74 -1.10 34.32
N ARG A 40 9.82 -0.35 34.04
CA ARG A 40 10.15 0.91 34.75
C ARG A 40 9.21 2.03 34.33
N TYR A 41 8.90 2.16 33.05
CA TYR A 41 7.84 3.07 32.63
C TYR A 41 6.49 2.70 33.25
N GLN A 42 6.13 1.42 33.27
CA GLN A 42 4.89 0.98 33.92
C GLN A 42 4.87 1.28 35.42
N ALA A 43 6.00 1.12 36.12
CA ALA A 43 6.17 1.51 37.52
C ALA A 43 5.99 3.01 37.73
N LEU A 44 6.54 3.85 36.84
CA LEU A 44 6.30 5.30 36.87
C LEU A 44 4.81 5.60 36.79
N LEU A 45 4.08 4.90 35.91
CA LEU A 45 2.65 5.12 35.74
C LEU A 45 1.83 4.73 36.99
N THR A 46 2.28 3.75 37.77
CA THR A 46 1.57 3.26 38.96
C THR A 46 1.98 4.00 40.23
N GLU A 47 3.27 4.27 40.42
CA GLU A 47 3.81 4.86 41.65
C GLU A 47 3.72 6.39 41.67
N PHE A 48 3.74 7.03 40.50
CA PHE A 48 3.74 8.49 40.38
C PHE A 48 2.59 9.00 39.48
N PRO A 49 1.31 8.76 39.82
CA PRO A 49 0.17 9.11 38.98
C PRO A 49 -0.02 10.62 38.75
N LYS A 50 0.58 11.46 39.60
CA LYS A 50 0.53 12.93 39.50
C LYS A 50 1.80 13.55 38.90
N SER A 51 2.80 12.74 38.51
CA SER A 51 4.04 13.25 37.91
C SER A 51 3.77 13.97 36.59
N ASP A 52 4.51 15.05 36.33
CA ASP A 52 4.48 15.72 35.02
C ASP A 52 5.01 14.82 33.89
N LEU A 53 5.81 13.81 34.23
CA LEU A 53 6.39 12.85 33.28
C LEU A 53 5.41 11.73 32.87
N GLN A 54 4.26 11.61 33.52
CA GLN A 54 3.25 10.57 33.22
C GLN A 54 2.93 10.49 31.73
N LYS A 55 2.61 11.64 31.12
CA LYS A 55 2.18 11.71 29.72
C LYS A 55 3.31 11.32 28.77
N THR A 56 4.52 11.80 29.03
CA THR A 56 5.71 11.47 28.26
C THR A 56 6.05 9.98 28.39
N ALA A 57 5.99 9.44 29.61
CA ALA A 57 6.20 8.01 29.87
C ALA A 57 5.15 7.13 29.18
N ILE A 58 3.88 7.54 29.09
CA ILE A 58 2.86 6.82 28.32
C ILE A 58 3.24 6.76 26.84
N VAL A 59 3.68 7.87 26.25
CA VAL A 59 4.09 7.90 24.84
C VAL A 59 5.32 7.00 24.62
N GLU A 60 6.36 7.12 25.46
CA GLU A 60 7.55 6.25 25.38
C GLU A 60 7.19 4.77 25.51
N LEU A 61 6.33 4.43 26.46
CA LEU A 61 5.84 3.07 26.68
C LEU A 61 5.08 2.55 25.46
N ALA A 62 4.22 3.37 24.85
CA ALA A 62 3.51 2.98 23.64
C ALA A 62 4.44 2.75 22.44
N GLU A 63 5.54 3.51 22.32
CA GLU A 63 6.58 3.26 21.32
C GLU A 63 7.26 1.91 21.55
N MET A 64 7.59 1.58 22.80
CA MET A 64 8.17 0.28 23.15
C MET A 64 7.19 -0.89 23.02
N GLU A 65 5.88 -0.63 23.12
CA GLU A 65 4.84 -1.62 22.85
C GLU A 65 4.69 -1.84 21.34
N PHE A 66 4.79 -0.78 20.53
CA PHE A 66 4.83 -0.89 19.08
C PHE A 66 6.01 -1.74 18.60
N GLU A 67 7.22 -1.48 19.11
CA GLU A 67 8.45 -2.24 18.79
C GLU A 67 8.39 -3.72 19.22
N ALA A 68 7.47 -4.08 20.11
CA ALA A 68 7.29 -5.45 20.59
C ALA A 68 6.01 -6.10 20.07
N ASP A 69 5.48 -5.59 18.94
CA ASP A 69 4.26 -6.06 18.28
C ASP A 69 2.98 -6.03 19.14
N ARG A 70 3.01 -5.27 20.25
CA ARG A 70 1.86 -5.06 21.15
C ARG A 70 1.02 -3.88 20.69
N HIS A 71 0.63 -3.88 19.42
CA HIS A 71 0.03 -2.72 18.75
C HIS A 71 -1.29 -2.27 19.39
N THR A 72 -2.16 -3.20 19.80
CA THR A 72 -3.44 -2.86 20.46
C THR A 72 -3.24 -2.16 21.80
N ALA A 73 -2.25 -2.59 22.59
CA ALA A 73 -1.93 -1.96 23.87
C ALA A 73 -1.41 -0.53 23.68
N GLY A 74 -0.45 -0.36 22.76
CA GLY A 74 0.10 0.96 22.43
C GLY A 74 -0.96 1.91 21.87
N ALA A 75 -1.84 1.41 20.99
CA ALA A 75 -2.95 2.20 20.44
C ALA A 75 -3.91 2.68 21.53
N ARG A 76 -4.29 1.82 22.48
CA ARG A 76 -5.17 2.19 23.61
C ARG A 76 -4.53 3.30 24.45
N ARG A 77 -3.28 3.13 24.87
CA ARG A 77 -2.55 4.12 25.67
C ARG A 77 -2.46 5.48 24.98
N LEU A 78 -2.13 5.49 23.69
CA LEU A 78 -1.99 6.72 22.92
C LEU A 78 -3.34 7.41 22.73
N THR A 79 -4.41 6.65 22.44
CA THR A 79 -5.77 7.19 22.31
C THR A 79 -6.19 7.94 23.58
N ASP A 80 -5.90 7.37 24.76
CA ASP A 80 -6.30 7.95 26.04
C ASP A 80 -5.48 9.19 26.45
N VAL A 81 -4.20 9.26 26.06
CA VAL A 81 -3.29 10.34 26.47
C VAL A 81 -3.30 11.54 25.53
N ILE A 82 -3.47 11.35 24.22
CA ILE A 82 -3.37 12.40 23.19
C ILE A 82 -4.25 13.63 23.48
N PRO A 83 -5.52 13.50 23.91
CA PRO A 83 -6.36 14.66 24.24
C PRO A 83 -5.82 15.52 25.38
N LYS A 84 -4.95 14.95 26.24
CA LYS A 84 -4.38 15.60 27.44
C LYS A 84 -2.98 16.18 27.19
N LEU A 85 -2.40 15.96 26.00
CA LEU A 85 -1.09 16.47 25.60
C LEU A 85 -1.18 17.94 25.20
N LYS A 86 -0.47 18.79 25.95
CA LYS A 86 -0.34 20.24 25.65
C LYS A 86 0.89 20.54 24.79
N ASP A 87 1.97 19.77 24.97
CA ASP A 87 3.18 19.89 24.17
C ASP A 87 2.91 19.47 22.71
N PRO A 88 3.04 20.38 21.74
CA PRO A 88 2.82 20.08 20.33
C PRO A 88 3.75 18.98 19.79
N VAL A 89 5.03 18.98 20.19
CA VAL A 89 6.03 18.02 19.68
C VAL A 89 5.70 16.60 20.16
N LEU A 90 5.37 16.47 21.45
CA LEU A 90 4.95 15.19 22.02
C LEU A 90 3.63 14.71 21.41
N LYS A 91 2.68 15.62 21.14
CA LYS A 91 1.40 15.30 20.51
C LYS A 91 1.54 14.83 19.07
N GLU A 92 2.39 15.48 18.28
CA GLU A 92 2.74 15.06 16.91
C GLU A 92 3.29 13.63 16.92
N ARG A 93 4.30 13.36 17.76
CA ARG A 93 4.94 12.05 17.89
C ARG A 93 3.94 10.98 18.31
N ALA A 94 3.09 11.29 19.30
CA ALA A 94 2.04 10.39 19.78
C ALA A 94 1.00 10.05 18.71
N LEU A 95 0.53 11.03 17.93
CA LEU A 95 -0.42 10.81 16.83
C LEU A 95 0.19 9.96 15.71
N TYR A 96 1.44 10.24 15.34
CA TYR A 96 2.15 9.46 14.34
C TYR A 96 2.29 7.99 14.78
N ARG A 97 2.70 7.76 16.04
CA ARG A 97 2.78 6.41 16.62
C ARG A 97 1.43 5.72 16.75
N LEU A 98 0.38 6.48 17.09
CA LEU A 98 -0.99 5.94 17.18
C LEU A 98 -1.44 5.38 15.82
N GLY A 99 -1.21 6.14 14.74
CA GLY A 99 -1.54 5.70 13.39
C GLY A 99 -0.84 4.38 13.03
N TRP A 100 0.44 4.24 13.37
CA TRP A 100 1.18 3.00 13.17
C TRP A 100 0.65 1.83 14.00
N CYS A 101 0.42 2.03 15.31
CA CYS A 101 -0.17 0.98 16.15
C CYS A 101 -1.53 0.52 15.61
N GLN A 102 -2.39 1.45 15.19
CA GLN A 102 -3.69 1.11 14.64
C GLN A 102 -3.58 0.41 13.27
N PHE A 103 -2.63 0.81 12.43
CA PHE A 103 -2.41 0.17 11.13
C PHE A 103 -2.02 -1.31 11.29
N PHE A 104 -1.05 -1.60 12.16
CA PHE A 104 -0.60 -2.97 12.39
C PHE A 104 -1.60 -3.79 13.22
N ALA A 105 -2.46 -3.15 14.02
CA ALA A 105 -3.60 -3.80 14.65
C ALA A 105 -4.75 -4.13 13.65
N GLY A 106 -4.67 -3.68 12.39
CA GLY A 106 -5.70 -3.89 11.37
C GLY A 106 -6.84 -2.87 11.41
N ASP A 107 -6.79 -1.89 12.32
CA ASP A 107 -7.75 -0.81 12.50
C ASP A 107 -7.51 0.33 11.49
N TYR A 108 -7.55 0.01 10.19
CA TYR A 108 -7.16 0.94 9.11
C TYR A 108 -7.94 2.26 9.11
N GLY A 109 -9.22 2.23 9.50
CA GLY A 109 -10.05 3.43 9.63
C GLY A 109 -9.57 4.40 10.71
N LYS A 110 -9.16 3.87 11.86
CA LYS A 110 -8.61 4.69 12.93
C LYS A 110 -7.19 5.14 12.57
N ALA A 111 -6.39 4.26 11.98
CA ALA A 111 -5.03 4.55 11.53
C ALA A 111 -5.00 5.75 10.58
N ALA A 112 -5.86 5.75 9.56
CA ALA A 112 -6.02 6.87 8.64
C ALA A 112 -6.35 8.17 9.38
N LYS A 113 -7.34 8.15 10.28
CA LYS A 113 -7.74 9.32 11.07
C LYS A 113 -6.60 9.86 11.95
N ALA A 114 -5.80 8.99 12.57
CA ALA A 114 -4.68 9.41 13.41
C ALA A 114 -3.58 10.11 12.58
N PHE A 115 -3.23 9.55 11.41
CA PHE A 115 -2.30 10.20 10.49
C PHE A 115 -2.85 11.51 9.92
N GLU A 116 -4.13 11.55 9.53
CA GLU A 116 -4.82 12.76 9.08
C GLU A 116 -4.78 13.87 10.14
N THR A 117 -5.16 13.53 11.38
CA THR A 117 -5.11 14.46 12.52
C THR A 117 -3.69 14.99 12.77
N MET A 118 -2.67 14.12 12.64
CA MET A 118 -1.27 14.56 12.74
C MET A 118 -0.94 15.56 11.63
N MET A 119 -1.25 15.22 10.38
CA MET A 119 -0.89 16.07 9.24
C MET A 119 -1.60 17.43 9.27
N ASP A 120 -2.83 17.49 9.76
CA ASP A 120 -3.61 18.73 9.83
C ASP A 120 -3.20 19.60 11.01
N GLY A 121 -2.84 19.00 12.15
CA GLY A 121 -2.29 19.71 13.30
C GLY A 121 -0.84 20.16 13.13
N PHE A 122 -0.05 19.45 12.30
CA PHE A 122 1.40 19.63 12.15
C PHE A 122 1.82 19.74 10.68
N PRO A 123 1.38 20.77 9.93
CA PRO A 123 1.59 20.91 8.48
C PRO A 123 3.04 21.18 8.06
N LYS A 124 3.98 21.30 9.01
CA LYS A 124 5.44 21.40 8.77
C LYS A 124 6.23 20.21 9.33
N SER A 125 5.54 19.16 9.77
CA SER A 125 6.15 17.96 10.33
C SER A 125 7.11 17.27 9.34
N GLN A 126 8.24 16.80 9.82
CA GLN A 126 9.13 15.92 9.05
C GLN A 126 8.47 14.58 8.67
N PHE A 127 7.43 14.17 9.40
CA PHE A 127 6.68 12.94 9.17
C PHE A 127 5.56 13.10 8.14
N LEU A 128 5.31 14.31 7.60
CA LEU A 128 4.18 14.56 6.69
C LEU A 128 4.13 13.59 5.51
N ALA A 129 5.25 13.41 4.81
CA ALA A 129 5.27 12.55 3.63
C ALA A 129 4.99 11.09 4.00
N ALA A 130 5.58 10.60 5.10
CA ALA A 130 5.37 9.25 5.59
C ALA A 130 3.94 9.04 6.10
N ALA A 131 3.39 9.98 6.86
CA ALA A 131 2.03 9.92 7.37
C ALA A 131 0.99 10.03 6.25
N ALA A 132 1.21 10.90 5.25
CA ALA A 132 0.37 10.96 4.07
C ALA A 132 0.39 9.63 3.31
N TYR A 133 1.58 9.06 3.10
CA TYR A 133 1.69 7.76 2.46
C TYR A 133 0.93 6.66 3.23
N GLN A 134 1.09 6.59 4.56
CA GLN A 134 0.43 5.58 5.38
C GLN A 134 -1.07 5.81 5.54
N ALA A 135 -1.54 7.07 5.58
CA ALA A 135 -2.95 7.39 5.48
C ALA A 135 -3.53 6.88 4.15
N GLY A 136 -2.79 7.06 3.04
CA GLY A 136 -3.13 6.52 1.73
C GLY A 136 -3.26 5.00 1.71
N GLU A 137 -2.26 4.27 2.24
CA GLU A 137 -2.32 2.81 2.35
C GLU A 137 -3.49 2.35 3.25
N SER A 138 -3.72 3.03 4.37
CA SER A 138 -4.84 2.75 5.29
C SER A 138 -6.19 2.93 4.60
N ARG A 139 -6.35 3.98 3.79
CA ARG A 139 -7.58 4.25 3.01
C ARG A 139 -7.76 3.24 1.87
N LEU A 140 -6.68 2.79 1.21
CA LEU A 140 -6.75 1.69 0.24
C LEU A 140 -7.23 0.38 0.85
N LYS A 141 -6.78 0.04 2.06
CA LYS A 141 -7.26 -1.15 2.79
C LYS A 141 -8.76 -1.08 3.11
N GLN A 142 -9.30 0.12 3.24
CA GLN A 142 -10.74 0.39 3.39
C GLN A 142 -11.49 0.50 2.05
N LYS A 143 -10.81 0.30 0.91
CA LYS A 143 -11.36 0.46 -0.45
C LYS A 143 -11.76 1.91 -0.79
N GLU A 144 -11.26 2.89 -0.03
CA GLU A 144 -11.48 4.32 -0.24
C GLU A 144 -10.43 4.91 -1.20
N SER A 145 -10.45 4.47 -2.45
CA SER A 145 -9.41 4.80 -3.45
C SER A 145 -9.28 6.30 -3.76
N ALA A 146 -10.37 7.06 -3.68
CA ALA A 146 -10.35 8.51 -3.91
C ALA A 146 -9.60 9.26 -2.80
N THR A 147 -9.93 8.99 -1.54
CA THR A 147 -9.23 9.55 -0.38
C THR A 147 -7.76 9.13 -0.36
N ALA A 148 -7.49 7.87 -0.69
CA ALA A 148 -6.11 7.37 -0.77
C ALA A 148 -5.28 8.13 -1.82
N ARG A 149 -5.85 8.39 -3.00
CA ARG A 149 -5.20 9.20 -4.05
C ARG A 149 -4.78 10.57 -3.52
N ASP A 150 -5.67 11.25 -2.81
CA ASP A 150 -5.42 12.62 -2.34
C ASP A 150 -4.29 12.63 -1.28
N HIS A 151 -4.23 11.60 -0.44
CA HIS A 151 -3.10 11.39 0.49
C HIS A 151 -1.78 11.08 -0.22
N PHE A 152 -1.77 10.22 -1.25
CA PHE A 152 -0.56 10.00 -2.03
C PHE A 152 -0.11 11.26 -2.78
N ALA A 153 -1.04 12.09 -3.26
CA ALA A 153 -0.73 13.39 -3.86
C ALA A 153 -0.06 14.32 -2.83
N ARG A 154 -0.55 14.35 -1.59
CA ARG A 154 0.09 15.08 -0.48
C ARG A 154 1.50 14.56 -0.19
N ALA A 155 1.70 13.25 -0.19
CA ALA A 155 3.02 12.63 0.00
C ALA A 155 4.01 12.98 -1.12
N VAL A 156 3.57 12.96 -2.37
CA VAL A 156 4.38 13.37 -3.54
C VAL A 156 4.73 14.86 -3.45
N LYS A 157 3.77 15.72 -3.11
CA LYS A 157 3.99 17.18 -2.97
C LYS A 157 5.04 17.52 -1.90
N ALA A 158 5.11 16.74 -0.83
CA ALA A 158 6.14 16.90 0.21
C ALA A 158 7.57 16.60 -0.29
N ASN A 159 7.72 15.88 -1.42
CA ASN A 159 8.99 15.65 -2.13
C ASN A 159 10.14 15.10 -1.27
N VAL A 160 9.82 14.29 -0.25
CA VAL A 160 10.81 13.60 0.59
C VAL A 160 11.40 12.41 -0.16
N LYS A 161 12.73 12.39 -0.35
CA LYS A 161 13.44 11.47 -1.25
C LYS A 161 13.12 10.00 -0.98
N GLU A 162 13.06 9.62 0.29
CA GLU A 162 12.88 8.25 0.79
C GLU A 162 11.49 7.69 0.44
N THR A 163 10.47 8.54 0.39
CA THR A 163 9.07 8.13 0.16
C THR A 163 8.55 8.53 -1.21
N HIS A 164 9.20 9.48 -1.91
CA HIS A 164 8.67 10.07 -3.13
C HIS A 164 8.51 9.06 -4.27
N GLU A 165 9.45 8.12 -4.41
CA GLU A 165 9.38 7.06 -5.43
C GLU A 165 8.12 6.20 -5.25
N THR A 166 7.93 5.62 -4.05
CA THR A 166 6.77 4.77 -3.76
C THR A 166 5.47 5.55 -3.77
N ALA A 167 5.47 6.80 -3.30
CA ALA A 167 4.31 7.69 -3.33
C ALA A 167 3.86 8.00 -4.76
N LEU A 168 4.78 8.28 -5.69
CA LEU A 168 4.43 8.49 -7.10
C LEU A 168 3.81 7.25 -7.73
N LEU A 169 4.37 6.07 -7.45
CA LEU A 169 3.83 4.83 -7.97
C LEU A 169 2.40 4.60 -7.47
N ARG A 170 2.16 4.79 -6.17
CA ARG A 170 0.84 4.67 -5.55
C ARG A 170 -0.14 5.76 -6.02
N LEU A 171 0.33 6.98 -6.24
CA LEU A 171 -0.48 8.05 -6.81
C LEU A 171 -0.96 7.68 -8.21
N GLY A 172 -0.08 7.21 -9.09
CA GLY A 172 -0.46 6.78 -10.44
C GLY A 172 -1.48 5.63 -10.41
N GLU A 173 -1.29 4.66 -9.50
CA GLU A 173 -2.21 3.53 -9.32
C GLU A 173 -3.60 4.00 -8.90
N THR A 174 -3.66 4.86 -7.88
CA THR A 174 -4.92 5.36 -7.34
C THR A 174 -5.62 6.35 -8.27
N GLN A 175 -4.87 7.11 -9.07
CA GLN A 175 -5.43 7.91 -10.16
C GLN A 175 -6.12 7.02 -11.19
N CYS A 176 -5.47 5.95 -11.65
CA CYS A 176 -6.10 4.99 -12.56
C CYS A 176 -7.31 4.27 -11.92
N LEU A 177 -7.20 3.82 -10.66
CA LEU A 177 -8.33 3.19 -9.95
C LEU A 177 -9.54 4.12 -9.79
N THR A 178 -9.33 5.44 -9.83
CA THR A 178 -10.37 6.47 -9.71
C THR A 178 -10.70 7.14 -11.05
N ALA A 179 -10.39 6.46 -12.16
CA ALA A 179 -10.64 6.90 -13.53
C ALA A 179 -10.01 8.27 -13.92
N ARG A 180 -9.00 8.73 -13.18
CA ARG A 180 -8.19 9.92 -13.49
C ARG A 180 -7.06 9.53 -14.45
N TRP A 181 -7.42 8.97 -15.60
CA TRP A 181 -6.47 8.34 -16.53
C TRP A 181 -5.38 9.28 -17.03
N GLU A 182 -5.72 10.52 -17.36
CA GLU A 182 -4.76 11.53 -17.81
C GLU A 182 -3.72 11.86 -16.74
N GLN A 183 -4.17 12.06 -15.49
CA GLN A 183 -3.26 12.32 -14.38
C GLN A 183 -2.40 11.09 -14.09
N GLY A 184 -2.98 9.89 -14.12
CA GLY A 184 -2.24 8.64 -13.97
C GLY A 184 -1.14 8.48 -15.02
N GLU A 185 -1.43 8.78 -16.28
CA GLU A 185 -0.45 8.79 -17.37
C GLU A 185 0.70 9.77 -17.09
N GLN A 186 0.39 11.01 -16.70
CA GLN A 186 1.40 12.02 -16.38
C GLN A 186 2.28 11.58 -15.19
N THR A 187 1.66 11.04 -14.13
CA THR A 187 2.36 10.55 -12.94
C THR A 187 3.29 9.39 -13.26
N TYR A 188 2.86 8.40 -14.05
CA TYR A 188 3.72 7.29 -14.45
C TYR A 188 4.85 7.74 -15.40
N ALA A 189 4.59 8.66 -16.32
CA ALA A 189 5.62 9.24 -17.17
C ALA A 189 6.69 9.96 -16.34
N ALA A 190 6.27 10.76 -15.35
CA ALA A 190 7.17 11.42 -14.41
C ALA A 190 7.97 10.41 -13.57
N PHE A 191 7.33 9.34 -13.09
CA PHE A 191 8.01 8.25 -12.37
C PHE A 191 9.12 7.63 -13.22
N ILE A 192 8.82 7.26 -14.47
CA ILE A 192 9.77 6.60 -15.37
C ILE A 192 10.96 7.53 -15.69
N ALA A 193 10.69 8.81 -15.93
CA ALA A 193 11.73 9.80 -16.20
C ALA A 193 12.64 10.04 -14.98
N ARG A 194 12.06 10.13 -13.78
CA ARG A 194 12.80 10.44 -12.55
C ARG A 194 13.52 9.22 -11.95
N TYR A 195 12.99 8.02 -12.13
CA TYR A 195 13.51 6.79 -11.54
C TYR A 195 13.82 5.70 -12.59
N PRO A 196 14.72 5.96 -13.57
CA PRO A 196 15.01 5.06 -14.69
C PRO A 196 15.73 3.76 -14.31
N LYS A 197 16.13 3.61 -13.04
CA LYS A 197 16.74 2.39 -12.46
C LYS A 197 15.87 1.74 -11.39
N SER A 198 14.63 2.20 -11.21
CA SER A 198 13.73 1.65 -10.18
C SER A 198 13.37 0.20 -10.45
N LYS A 199 13.31 -0.61 -9.39
CA LYS A 199 12.73 -1.95 -9.43
C LYS A 199 11.25 -1.97 -9.83
N TRP A 200 10.56 -0.83 -9.73
CA TRP A 200 9.14 -0.68 -10.06
C TRP A 200 8.87 -0.23 -11.50
N LEU A 201 9.88 -0.05 -12.35
CA LEU A 201 9.71 0.41 -13.73
C LEU A 201 8.71 -0.41 -14.54
N ARG A 202 8.74 -1.74 -14.40
CA ARG A 202 7.77 -2.63 -15.09
C ARG A 202 6.34 -2.35 -14.65
N ARG A 203 6.14 -2.12 -13.35
CA ARG A 203 4.83 -1.77 -12.78
C ARG A 203 4.36 -0.38 -13.22
N ALA A 204 5.28 0.58 -13.30
CA ALA A 204 4.99 1.91 -13.84
C ALA A 204 4.64 1.88 -15.34
N HIS A 205 5.37 1.12 -16.16
CA HIS A 205 5.04 0.94 -17.57
C HIS A 205 3.70 0.23 -17.79
N LEU A 206 3.39 -0.76 -16.94
CA LEU A 206 2.08 -1.42 -16.96
C LEU A 206 0.96 -0.42 -16.61
N GLY A 207 1.15 0.40 -15.58
CA GLY A 207 0.20 1.45 -15.21
C GLY A 207 0.03 2.52 -16.29
N LEU A 208 1.12 2.94 -16.93
CA LEU A 208 1.12 3.88 -18.06
C LEU A 208 0.34 3.32 -19.26
N GLY A 209 0.56 2.04 -19.60
CA GLY A 209 -0.20 1.35 -20.64
C GLY A 209 -1.69 1.33 -20.31
N TRP A 210 -2.05 1.03 -19.06
CA TRP A 210 -3.43 0.96 -18.61
C TRP A 210 -4.13 2.33 -18.64
N ALA A 211 -3.43 3.39 -18.23
CA ALA A 211 -3.93 4.75 -18.35
C ALA A 211 -4.25 5.12 -19.81
N ARG A 212 -3.34 4.82 -20.75
CA ARG A 212 -3.49 5.11 -22.18
C ARG A 212 -4.58 4.27 -22.84
N GLU A 213 -4.70 3.00 -22.45
CA GLU A 213 -5.74 2.08 -22.92
C GLU A 213 -7.14 2.61 -22.58
N ASN A 214 -7.35 3.07 -21.33
CA ASN A 214 -8.63 3.65 -20.91
C ASN A 214 -8.92 5.00 -21.59
N ARG A 215 -7.90 5.68 -22.11
CA ARG A 215 -8.03 6.85 -22.99
C ARG A 215 -8.20 6.49 -24.46
N LYS A 216 -8.39 5.20 -24.79
CA LYS A 216 -8.49 4.65 -26.15
C LYS A 216 -7.26 4.90 -27.04
N ARG A 217 -6.12 5.26 -26.44
CA ARG A 217 -4.82 5.45 -27.12
C ARG A 217 -4.09 4.12 -27.23
N TYR A 218 -4.72 3.16 -27.90
CA TYR A 218 -4.29 1.76 -27.93
C TYR A 218 -2.87 1.55 -28.47
N GLY A 219 -2.47 2.28 -29.51
CA GLY A 219 -1.11 2.18 -30.06
C GLY A 219 -0.03 2.54 -29.04
N GLU A 220 -0.26 3.59 -28.26
CA GLU A 220 0.67 4.06 -27.23
C GLU A 220 0.61 3.21 -25.96
N ALA A 221 -0.56 2.63 -25.66
CA ALA A 221 -0.71 1.63 -24.61
C ALA A 221 0.13 0.38 -24.91
N ILE A 222 0.05 -0.14 -26.14
CA ILE A 222 0.86 -1.28 -26.60
C ILE A 222 2.35 -0.99 -26.48
N GLN A 223 2.81 0.22 -26.83
CA GLN A 223 4.22 0.60 -26.65
C GLN A 223 4.65 0.54 -25.18
N ALA A 224 3.82 1.03 -24.26
CA ALA A 224 4.10 0.96 -22.83
C ALA A 224 4.13 -0.49 -22.31
N TYR A 225 3.16 -1.31 -22.71
CA TYR A 225 3.13 -2.73 -22.35
C TYR A 225 4.32 -3.51 -22.89
N ARG A 226 4.80 -3.21 -24.10
CA ARG A 226 6.03 -3.83 -24.63
C ARG A 226 7.27 -3.53 -23.79
N LYS A 227 7.33 -2.37 -23.12
CA LYS A 227 8.42 -2.08 -22.17
C LYS A 227 8.40 -3.00 -20.96
N VAL A 228 7.22 -3.47 -20.53
CA VAL A 228 7.06 -4.45 -19.45
C VAL A 228 7.69 -5.81 -19.83
N LEU A 229 7.60 -6.18 -21.11
CA LEU A 229 8.01 -7.47 -21.64
C LEU A 229 9.49 -7.54 -22.03
N LYS A 230 10.18 -6.40 -22.17
CA LYS A 230 11.57 -6.32 -22.69
C LYS A 230 12.56 -7.22 -21.94
N GLN A 231 12.36 -7.42 -20.64
CA GLN A 231 13.23 -8.24 -19.79
C GLN A 231 12.92 -9.75 -19.85
N GLY A 232 11.85 -10.16 -20.55
CA GLY A 232 11.48 -11.58 -20.67
C GLY A 232 11.04 -12.25 -19.38
N ILE A 233 10.75 -11.48 -18.32
CA ILE A 233 10.36 -12.01 -17.00
C ILE A 233 8.95 -12.63 -17.10
N ARG A 234 8.86 -13.91 -16.76
CA ARG A 234 7.63 -14.74 -16.83
C ARG A 234 6.84 -14.73 -15.52
N ASP A 235 6.37 -13.55 -15.11
CA ASP A 235 5.57 -13.35 -13.90
C ASP A 235 4.15 -12.81 -14.20
N ASP A 236 3.32 -12.57 -13.18
CA ASP A 236 1.97 -11.99 -13.35
C ASP A 236 2.01 -10.66 -14.12
N THR A 237 3.04 -9.83 -13.90
CA THR A 237 3.19 -8.53 -14.57
C THR A 237 3.47 -8.70 -16.06
N GLY A 238 4.30 -9.67 -16.44
CA GLY A 238 4.59 -10.01 -17.84
C GLY A 238 3.36 -10.59 -18.52
N ALA A 239 2.69 -11.55 -17.87
CA ALA A 239 1.47 -12.16 -18.39
C ALA A 239 0.36 -11.10 -18.60
N ARG A 240 0.17 -10.20 -17.64
CA ARG A 240 -0.76 -9.07 -17.75
C ARG A 240 -0.39 -8.15 -18.91
N GLY A 241 0.88 -7.74 -19.02
CA GLY A 241 1.33 -6.87 -20.10
C GLY A 241 1.09 -7.49 -21.48
N GLN A 242 1.39 -8.78 -21.64
CA GLN A 242 1.16 -9.54 -22.87
C GLN A 242 -0.34 -9.64 -23.20
N PHE A 243 -1.17 -9.94 -22.20
CA PHE A 243 -2.62 -10.00 -22.36
C PHE A 243 -3.21 -8.63 -22.77
N GLN A 244 -2.83 -7.54 -22.12
CA GLN A 244 -3.34 -6.20 -22.45
C GLN A 244 -2.95 -5.72 -23.85
N ILE A 245 -1.81 -6.19 -24.40
CA ILE A 245 -1.48 -5.94 -25.81
C ILE A 245 -2.52 -6.61 -26.72
N GLY A 246 -2.91 -7.85 -26.41
CA GLY A 246 -3.99 -8.56 -27.11
C GLY A 246 -5.32 -7.80 -27.06
N GLU A 247 -5.72 -7.35 -25.87
CA GLU A 247 -6.94 -6.55 -25.66
C GLU A 247 -6.93 -5.24 -26.46
N CYS A 248 -5.80 -4.52 -26.45
CA CYS A 248 -5.65 -3.29 -27.23
C CYS A 248 -5.78 -3.56 -28.74
N LEU A 249 -5.22 -4.67 -29.23
CA LEU A 249 -5.33 -5.05 -30.64
C LEU A 249 -6.75 -5.47 -31.00
N PHE A 250 -7.44 -6.18 -30.10
CA PHE A 250 -8.86 -6.53 -30.24
C PHE A 250 -9.70 -5.26 -30.36
N ALA A 251 -9.52 -4.29 -29.45
CA ALA A 251 -10.23 -3.01 -29.47
C ALA A 251 -9.95 -2.17 -30.73
N MET A 252 -8.83 -2.40 -31.41
CA MET A 252 -8.49 -1.81 -32.70
C MET A 252 -9.02 -2.62 -33.90
N ASN A 253 -9.86 -3.63 -33.70
CA ASN A 253 -10.34 -4.58 -34.70
C ASN A 253 -9.23 -5.38 -35.41
N LYS A 254 -8.01 -5.44 -34.82
CA LYS A 254 -6.86 -6.18 -35.36
C LYS A 254 -6.87 -7.61 -34.84
N TYR A 255 -7.97 -8.33 -35.09
CA TYR A 255 -8.27 -9.62 -34.47
C TYR A 255 -7.18 -10.68 -34.67
N ASP A 256 -6.59 -10.80 -35.87
CA ASP A 256 -5.51 -11.76 -36.09
C ASP A 256 -4.27 -11.47 -35.25
N LYS A 257 -3.90 -10.20 -35.11
CA LYS A 257 -2.78 -9.78 -34.27
C LYS A 257 -3.13 -9.96 -32.79
N ALA A 258 -4.37 -9.69 -32.39
CA ALA A 258 -4.84 -9.93 -31.04
C ALA A 258 -4.67 -11.42 -30.66
N ILE A 259 -5.17 -12.32 -31.50
CA ILE A 259 -5.04 -13.78 -31.29
C ILE A 259 -3.58 -14.19 -31.18
N GLN A 260 -2.69 -13.69 -32.05
CA GLN A 260 -1.24 -13.97 -31.97
C GLN A 260 -0.63 -13.55 -30.62
N GLU A 261 -0.98 -12.38 -30.10
CA GLU A 261 -0.46 -11.91 -28.82
C GLU A 261 -1.09 -12.64 -27.62
N LEU A 262 -2.36 -13.08 -27.73
CA LEU A 262 -3.04 -13.87 -26.70
C LEU A 262 -2.51 -15.31 -26.63
N ILE A 263 -2.14 -15.93 -27.76
CA ILE A 263 -1.46 -17.24 -27.79
C ILE A 263 -0.15 -17.17 -26.98
N LYS A 264 0.62 -16.09 -27.11
CA LYS A 264 1.86 -15.91 -26.34
C LYS A 264 1.60 -15.89 -24.83
N VAL A 265 0.43 -15.48 -24.35
CA VAL A 265 0.06 -15.58 -22.93
C VAL A 265 0.04 -17.06 -22.51
N ASN A 266 -0.59 -17.92 -23.32
CA ASN A 266 -0.74 -19.35 -23.05
C ASN A 266 0.55 -20.15 -23.23
N VAL A 267 1.41 -19.75 -24.15
CA VAL A 267 2.68 -20.42 -24.43
C VAL A 267 3.77 -20.02 -23.43
N ASN A 268 3.87 -18.74 -23.08
CA ASN A 268 5.00 -18.23 -22.30
C ASN A 268 4.74 -18.14 -20.79
N TYR A 269 3.48 -18.21 -20.36
CA TYR A 269 3.12 -18.02 -18.96
C TYR A 269 2.17 -19.12 -18.48
N SER A 270 2.57 -19.84 -17.45
CA SER A 270 1.75 -20.86 -16.78
C SER A 270 1.00 -20.24 -15.59
N ILE A 271 0.15 -19.24 -15.86
CA ILE A 271 -0.61 -18.51 -14.83
C ILE A 271 -2.11 -18.63 -15.15
N PRO A 272 -2.85 -19.56 -14.50
CA PRO A 272 -4.23 -19.92 -14.86
C PRO A 272 -5.18 -18.73 -15.01
N LYS A 273 -5.03 -17.71 -14.15
CA LYS A 273 -5.79 -16.45 -14.21
C LYS A 273 -5.63 -15.73 -15.56
N TRP A 274 -4.43 -15.69 -16.13
CA TRP A 274 -4.18 -15.04 -17.43
C TRP A 274 -4.46 -15.98 -18.60
N ASN A 275 -4.22 -17.28 -18.43
CA ASN A 275 -4.50 -18.25 -19.49
C ASN A 275 -5.99 -18.36 -19.81
N SER A 276 -6.82 -18.47 -18.77
CA SER A 276 -8.28 -18.51 -18.92
C SER A 276 -8.83 -17.24 -19.59
N LYS A 277 -8.32 -16.07 -19.22
CA LYS A 277 -8.68 -14.79 -19.87
C LYS A 277 -8.24 -14.74 -21.33
N ALA A 278 -7.00 -15.14 -21.62
CA ALA A 278 -6.48 -15.11 -22.99
C ALA A 278 -7.28 -16.01 -23.93
N LEU A 279 -7.62 -17.22 -23.49
CA LEU A 279 -8.48 -18.13 -24.28
C LEU A 279 -9.89 -17.56 -24.51
N LEU A 280 -10.49 -16.94 -23.50
CA LEU A 280 -11.80 -16.29 -23.64
C LEU A 280 -11.74 -15.17 -24.70
N GLU A 281 -10.73 -14.31 -24.64
CA GLU A 281 -10.58 -13.19 -25.59
C GLU A 281 -10.21 -13.67 -27.00
N MET A 282 -9.47 -14.78 -27.13
CA MET A 282 -9.27 -15.44 -28.43
C MET A 282 -10.60 -15.94 -29.02
N GLY A 283 -11.46 -16.56 -28.21
CA GLY A 283 -12.79 -16.98 -28.64
C GLY A 283 -13.64 -15.78 -29.12
N ARG A 284 -13.62 -14.67 -28.37
CA ARG A 284 -14.30 -13.42 -28.78
C ARG A 284 -13.73 -12.84 -30.07
N ALA A 285 -12.40 -12.86 -30.24
CA ALA A 285 -11.77 -12.41 -31.49
C ALA A 285 -12.22 -13.23 -32.69
N LEU A 286 -12.33 -14.55 -32.53
CA LEU A 286 -12.82 -15.46 -33.56
C LEU A 286 -14.31 -15.27 -33.86
N GLU A 287 -15.13 -15.01 -32.83
CA GLU A 287 -16.54 -14.64 -32.97
C GLU A 287 -16.70 -13.37 -33.82
N GLN A 288 -15.95 -12.31 -33.51
CA GLN A 288 -15.96 -11.06 -34.31
C GLN A 288 -15.48 -11.25 -35.76
N LYS A 289 -14.69 -12.30 -36.03
CA LYS A 289 -14.27 -12.68 -37.38
C LYS A 289 -15.28 -13.58 -38.11
N GLY A 290 -16.41 -13.92 -37.50
CA GLY A 290 -17.40 -14.85 -38.06
C GLY A 290 -16.99 -16.33 -38.01
N LYS A 291 -15.88 -16.67 -37.31
CA LYS A 291 -15.39 -18.05 -37.18
C LYS A 291 -16.06 -18.75 -35.99
N LYS A 292 -17.39 -18.91 -36.05
CA LYS A 292 -18.23 -19.40 -34.94
C LYS A 292 -17.72 -20.72 -34.34
N GLU A 293 -17.49 -21.75 -35.16
CA GLU A 293 -16.98 -23.05 -34.66
C GLU A 293 -15.64 -22.95 -33.93
N HIS A 294 -14.70 -22.15 -34.46
CA HIS A 294 -13.40 -21.98 -33.81
C HIS A 294 -13.55 -21.24 -32.48
N ALA A 295 -14.43 -20.26 -32.42
CA ALA A 295 -14.73 -19.55 -31.19
C ALA A 295 -15.39 -20.47 -30.15
N LYS A 296 -16.22 -21.44 -30.59
CA LYS A 296 -16.92 -22.42 -29.73
C LYS A 296 -15.91 -23.27 -28.99
N ASN A 297 -14.97 -23.83 -29.74
CA ASN A 297 -13.89 -24.64 -29.22
C ASN A 297 -13.09 -23.92 -28.13
N HIS A 298 -12.82 -22.62 -28.29
CA HIS A 298 -12.10 -21.84 -27.28
C HIS A 298 -12.95 -21.61 -26.01
N PHE A 299 -14.24 -21.33 -26.15
CA PHE A 299 -15.13 -21.17 -24.99
C PHE A 299 -15.31 -22.49 -24.22
N GLU A 300 -15.47 -23.61 -24.92
CA GLU A 300 -15.49 -24.95 -24.32
C GLU A 300 -14.18 -25.27 -23.61
N GLU A 301 -13.04 -24.92 -24.22
CA GLU A 301 -11.73 -25.12 -23.61
C GLU A 301 -11.59 -24.34 -22.31
N VAL A 302 -12.04 -23.07 -22.25
CA VAL A 302 -12.05 -22.28 -21.01
C VAL A 302 -12.92 -22.96 -19.96
N ALA A 303 -14.14 -23.36 -20.32
CA ALA A 303 -15.09 -23.99 -19.41
C ALA A 303 -14.56 -25.33 -18.84
N ARG A 304 -13.83 -26.10 -19.65
CA ARG A 304 -13.25 -27.39 -19.28
C ARG A 304 -11.96 -27.26 -18.47
N LYS A 305 -11.01 -26.44 -18.91
CA LYS A 305 -9.69 -26.31 -18.27
C LYS A 305 -9.68 -25.40 -17.05
N TYR A 306 -10.59 -24.42 -16.99
CA TYR A 306 -10.63 -23.41 -15.92
C TYR A 306 -12.04 -23.22 -15.34
N PRO A 307 -12.72 -24.30 -14.89
CA PRO A 307 -14.15 -24.28 -14.56
C PRO A 307 -14.55 -23.31 -13.45
N GLN A 308 -13.62 -22.97 -12.55
CA GLN A 308 -13.82 -22.03 -11.43
C GLN A 308 -13.44 -20.59 -11.76
N SER A 309 -12.94 -20.32 -12.97
CA SER A 309 -12.53 -18.97 -13.37
C SER A 309 -13.73 -18.10 -13.75
N ALA A 310 -13.62 -16.79 -13.51
CA ALA A 310 -14.60 -15.82 -14.02
C ALA A 310 -14.72 -15.89 -15.56
N ALA A 311 -13.62 -16.23 -16.24
CA ALA A 311 -13.63 -16.42 -17.69
C ALA A 311 -14.51 -17.60 -18.12
N ALA A 312 -14.53 -18.70 -17.35
CA ALA A 312 -15.40 -19.84 -17.62
C ALA A 312 -16.88 -19.52 -17.42
N VAL A 313 -17.22 -18.68 -16.44
CA VAL A 313 -18.61 -18.20 -16.26
C VAL A 313 -19.08 -17.47 -17.52
N VAL A 314 -18.24 -16.58 -18.07
CA VAL A 314 -18.56 -15.86 -19.31
C VAL A 314 -18.60 -16.78 -20.52
N ALA A 315 -17.66 -17.72 -20.62
CA ALA A 315 -17.58 -18.67 -21.73
C ALA A 315 -18.83 -19.58 -21.80
N LYS A 316 -19.29 -20.10 -20.66
CA LYS A 316 -20.52 -20.92 -20.57
C LYS A 316 -21.75 -20.15 -21.05
N LYS A 317 -21.92 -18.91 -20.57
CA LYS A 317 -23.01 -18.03 -21.02
C LYS A 317 -22.97 -17.76 -22.53
N LYS A 318 -21.79 -17.66 -23.12
CA LYS A 318 -21.63 -17.52 -24.57
C LYS A 318 -22.05 -18.78 -25.32
N LEU A 319 -21.70 -19.96 -24.82
CA LEU A 319 -22.07 -21.24 -25.44
C LEU A 319 -23.58 -21.46 -25.48
N GLU A 320 -24.30 -21.08 -24.43
CA GLU A 320 -25.77 -21.16 -24.36
C GLU A 320 -26.49 -20.36 -25.47
N THR A 321 -25.84 -19.35 -26.05
CA THR A 321 -26.46 -18.54 -27.12
C THR A 321 -26.32 -19.15 -28.52
N TRP A 322 -25.61 -20.28 -28.64
CA TRP A 322 -25.26 -20.89 -29.92
C TRP A 322 -25.89 -22.26 -30.15
N ASP A 323 -26.62 -22.76 -29.17
CA ASP A 323 -27.53 -23.90 -29.30
C ASP A 323 -28.82 -23.49 -30.04
#